data_AF-A0A7T7NY81-F1
#
_entry.id   AF-A0A7T7NY81-F1
#
_cell.length_a   1.000
_cell.length_b   1.000
_cell.length_c   1.000
_cell.angle_alpha   90.00
_cell.angle_beta   90.00
_cell.angle_gamma   90.00
#
_symmetry.space_group_name_H-M   'P 1'
#
loop_
_entity.id
_entity.type
_entity.pdbx_description
1 polymer ?
#
loop_
_entity_poly.entity_id
_entity_poly.type
_entity_poly.pdbx_seq_one_letter_code
_entity_poly.pdbx_strand_id
1 'polypeptide(L)'
;MKNNRITKIINQYEYKIFYKRIAFTILILLIYILGSKITIVDEKAMHQHDSAFYKLAVSNMGGDIHQLNVFSLGLGPWLTAMIIISLITYKNMEKAMHQTRAEKHYKEKFLTLGLSIIQGYFVINQFVRHTDAERFTELLLLLILVTGAMLMMWLADQNMRYGIAGPMPIVLLSVIKSMFTQSLPIVSIEILMLVVMVILIIVALFILLLTELIEYRIHYRDIIEMPTPGQPTYLAWKINPGGSISIMISLSVFLLLTSTINLIFNMVTGKTPHLQWLSFGHYMGVTIYLILQTVLGYLLSRLIINTKQNTKDFLKNGNYFIGIRPGADTGNYLNHLAKRLCWFGTTIVTAIIGVPLYISLLVPDLSEYIYFAVQLMIMVYLAMNITETMRTYLYFDKYGAFLNQYW
;
A
#
# COMPACT_ATOMS: atom_id res chain seq x y z
N MET A 1 -41.27 33.67 -7.36
CA MET A 1 -41.41 32.41 -6.58
C MET A 1 -41.14 31.20 -7.48
N LYS A 2 -39.87 30.82 -7.70
CA LYS A 2 -39.53 29.51 -8.29
C LYS A 2 -38.98 28.65 -7.17
N ASN A 3 -39.87 27.86 -6.60
CA ASN A 3 -39.64 26.95 -5.50
C ASN A 3 -38.83 25.76 -6.03
N ASN A 4 -37.54 25.95 -6.21
CA ASN A 4 -36.68 24.95 -6.82
C ASN A 4 -36.31 23.93 -5.75
N ARG A 5 -37.20 22.96 -5.52
CA ARG A 5 -37.00 21.84 -4.58
C ARG A 5 -35.66 21.14 -4.81
N ILE A 6 -35.15 21.17 -6.05
CA ILE A 6 -33.83 20.67 -6.44
C ILE A 6 -32.71 21.48 -5.78
N THR A 7 -32.72 22.82 -5.81
CA THR A 7 -31.69 23.62 -5.10
C THR A 7 -31.86 23.55 -3.59
N LYS A 8 -33.07 23.29 -3.07
CA LYS A 8 -33.27 23.07 -1.64
C LYS A 8 -32.74 21.70 -1.19
N ILE A 9 -32.89 20.65 -1.99
CA ILE A 9 -32.26 19.34 -1.75
C ILE A 9 -30.74 19.45 -1.93
N ILE A 10 -30.23 20.22 -2.89
CA ILE A 10 -28.79 20.44 -3.08
C ILE A 10 -28.20 21.32 -1.96
N ASN A 11 -28.92 22.33 -1.46
CA ASN A 11 -28.45 23.21 -0.38
C ASN A 11 -28.65 22.63 1.02
N GLN A 12 -29.61 21.74 1.22
CA GLN A 12 -29.82 21.03 2.49
C GLN A 12 -28.79 19.88 2.67
N TYR A 13 -28.02 19.58 1.62
CA TYR A 13 -26.85 18.72 1.60
C TYR A 13 -25.60 19.55 1.34
N GLU A 14 -25.24 20.45 2.25
CA GLU A 14 -23.99 21.22 2.18
C GLU A 14 -22.73 20.36 2.47
N TYR A 15 -22.63 19.17 1.85
CA TYR A 15 -21.51 18.22 1.87
C TYR A 15 -20.45 18.56 0.82
N LYS A 16 -20.14 19.85 0.63
CA LYS A 16 -19.31 20.32 -0.49
C LYS A 16 -17.88 19.77 -0.47
N ILE A 17 -17.36 19.31 0.67
CA ILE A 17 -15.97 18.84 0.77
C ILE A 17 -15.85 17.40 0.28
N PHE A 18 -16.68 16.48 0.78
CA PHE A 18 -16.58 15.07 0.43
C PHE A 18 -16.81 14.79 -1.06
N TYR A 19 -17.87 15.35 -1.67
CA TYR A 19 -18.14 15.15 -3.09
C TYR A 19 -17.04 15.74 -3.99
N LYS A 20 -16.45 16.89 -3.62
CA LYS A 20 -15.31 17.47 -4.34
C LYS A 20 -14.09 16.56 -4.27
N ARG A 21 -13.82 15.96 -3.11
CA ARG A 21 -12.72 14.99 -2.92
C ARG A 21 -12.94 13.71 -3.74
N ILE A 22 -14.16 13.18 -3.78
CA ILE A 22 -14.51 12.04 -4.65
C ILE A 22 -14.28 12.41 -6.11
N ALA A 23 -14.84 13.53 -6.57
CA ALA A 23 -14.73 13.95 -7.97
C ALA A 23 -13.26 14.15 -8.37
N PHE A 24 -12.44 14.71 -7.49
CA PHE A 24 -11.00 14.85 -7.71
C PHE A 24 -10.29 13.50 -7.79
N THR A 25 -10.66 12.55 -6.91
CA THR A 25 -10.12 11.19 -6.96
C THR A 25 -10.49 10.50 -8.28
N ILE A 26 -11.74 10.62 -8.73
CA ILE A 26 -12.21 10.08 -10.02
C ILE A 26 -11.44 10.71 -11.20
N LEU A 27 -11.19 12.02 -11.16
CA LEU A 27 -10.39 12.71 -12.18
C LEU A 27 -8.97 12.12 -12.25
N ILE A 28 -8.32 11.89 -11.11
CA ILE A 28 -7.00 11.27 -11.06
C ILE A 28 -7.03 9.84 -11.61
N LEU A 29 -8.06 9.06 -11.28
CA LEU A 29 -8.24 7.72 -11.83
C LEU A 29 -8.41 7.76 -13.36
N LEU A 30 -9.12 8.74 -13.90
CA LEU A 30 -9.26 8.93 -15.34
C LEU A 30 -7.90 9.21 -16.00
N ILE A 31 -7.09 10.10 -15.41
CA ILE A 31 -5.72 10.39 -15.89
C ILE A 31 -4.87 9.12 -15.86
N TYR A 32 -4.96 8.33 -14.79
CA TYR A 32 -4.29 7.03 -14.70
C TYR A 32 -4.72 6.08 -15.83
N ILE A 33 -6.02 5.95 -16.10
CA ILE A 33 -6.54 5.09 -17.18
C ILE A 33 -5.98 5.53 -18.52
N LEU A 34 -6.01 6.83 -18.82
CA LEU A 34 -5.48 7.36 -20.07
C LEU A 34 -3.99 7.07 -20.23
N GLY A 35 -3.16 7.35 -19.22
CA GLY A 35 -1.73 7.06 -19.32
C GLY A 35 -1.41 5.57 -19.35
N SER A 36 -2.23 4.71 -18.73
CA SER A 36 -2.07 3.25 -18.81
C SER A 36 -2.38 2.66 -20.20
N LYS A 37 -3.06 3.42 -21.08
CA LYS A 37 -3.34 3.07 -22.48
C LYS A 37 -2.26 3.56 -23.45
N ILE A 38 -1.38 4.47 -23.02
CA ILE A 38 -0.28 4.95 -23.84
C ILE A 38 0.85 3.93 -23.76
N THR A 39 0.89 3.01 -24.72
CA THR A 39 1.94 1.98 -24.82
C THR A 39 3.22 2.58 -25.38
N ILE A 40 4.35 2.21 -24.79
CA ILE A 40 5.70 2.67 -25.19
C ILE A 40 6.33 1.64 -26.14
N VAL A 41 6.04 0.35 -25.91
CA VAL A 41 6.62 -0.77 -26.64
C VAL A 41 5.49 -1.60 -27.23
N ASP A 42 5.65 -2.01 -28.49
CA ASP A 42 4.72 -2.93 -29.15
C ASP A 42 4.84 -4.34 -28.53
N GLU A 43 3.74 -5.09 -28.45
CA GLU A 43 3.71 -6.41 -27.82
C GLU A 43 4.69 -7.39 -28.47
N LYS A 44 4.96 -7.21 -29.76
CA LYS A 44 5.92 -8.02 -30.55
C LYS A 44 7.38 -7.86 -30.10
N ALA A 45 7.72 -6.71 -29.53
CA ALA A 45 9.05 -6.40 -29.05
C ALA A 45 9.25 -6.78 -27.56
N MET A 46 8.21 -7.29 -26.90
CA MET A 46 8.31 -7.76 -25.52
C MET A 46 8.73 -9.23 -25.44
N HIS A 47 9.51 -9.57 -24.41
CA HIS A 47 9.65 -10.95 -23.99
C HIS A 47 8.38 -11.38 -23.26
N GLN A 48 7.72 -12.44 -23.76
CA GLN A 48 6.75 -13.18 -22.96
C GLN A 48 7.53 -13.89 -21.85
N HIS A 49 7.64 -13.21 -20.72
CA HIS A 49 8.18 -13.79 -19.51
C HIS A 49 7.02 -14.19 -18.59
N ASP A 50 6.87 -15.50 -18.41
CA ASP A 50 5.83 -16.11 -17.59
C ASP A 50 6.20 -16.03 -16.11
N SER A 51 6.21 -14.80 -15.59
CA SER A 51 6.21 -14.56 -14.15
C SER A 51 4.87 -13.97 -13.75
N ALA A 52 3.83 -14.81 -13.71
CA ALA A 52 2.48 -14.44 -13.28
C ALA A 52 2.50 -13.69 -11.93
N PHE A 53 3.38 -14.09 -11.01
CA PHE A 53 3.58 -13.38 -9.75
C PHE A 53 4.19 -11.99 -9.92
N TYR A 54 5.20 -11.79 -10.79
CA TYR A 54 5.80 -10.45 -10.97
C TYR A 54 4.77 -9.45 -11.52
N LYS A 55 3.91 -9.91 -12.43
CA LYS A 55 2.75 -9.15 -12.93
C LYS A 55 1.80 -8.77 -11.79
N LEU A 56 1.48 -9.71 -10.89
CA LEU A 56 0.73 -9.44 -9.66
C LEU A 56 1.43 -8.41 -8.78
N ALA A 57 2.72 -8.58 -8.51
CA ALA A 57 3.46 -7.69 -7.60
C ALA A 57 3.41 -6.24 -8.10
N VAL A 58 3.63 -6.04 -9.40
CA VAL A 58 3.60 -4.70 -10.01
C VAL A 58 2.20 -4.12 -10.07
N SER A 59 1.16 -4.92 -10.34
CA SER A 59 -0.22 -4.41 -10.31
C SER A 59 -0.64 -3.98 -8.89
N ASN A 60 -0.18 -4.69 -7.86
CA ASN A 60 -0.38 -4.32 -6.46
C ASN A 60 0.42 -3.08 -6.01
N MET A 61 1.21 -2.47 -6.91
CA MET A 61 1.84 -1.17 -6.72
C MET A 61 1.27 -0.10 -7.65
N GLY A 62 0.24 -0.38 -8.44
CA GLY A 62 -0.31 0.56 -9.41
C GLY A 62 0.35 0.53 -10.78
N GLY A 63 1.24 -0.43 -11.06
CA GLY A 63 1.91 -0.56 -12.36
C GLY A 63 1.25 -1.59 -13.28
N ASP A 64 1.81 -1.80 -14.47
CA ASP A 64 1.35 -2.81 -15.42
C ASP A 64 2.51 -3.25 -16.31
N ILE A 65 2.69 -4.56 -16.49
CA ILE A 65 3.71 -5.15 -17.37
C ILE A 65 3.08 -6.12 -18.38
N HIS A 66 1.75 -6.27 -18.39
CA HIS A 66 1.11 -6.96 -19.52
C HIS A 66 1.38 -6.22 -20.83
N GLN A 67 1.38 -4.89 -20.77
CA GLN A 67 1.80 -3.99 -21.84
C GLN A 67 2.68 -2.90 -21.23
N LEU A 68 3.87 -2.69 -21.77
CA LEU A 68 4.74 -1.61 -21.32
C LEU A 68 4.13 -0.26 -21.72
N ASN A 69 3.57 0.43 -20.73
CA ASN A 69 3.00 1.77 -20.83
C ASN A 69 3.80 2.79 -19.99
N VAL A 70 3.39 4.07 -20.07
CA VAL A 70 4.01 5.16 -19.30
C VAL A 70 4.02 4.90 -17.79
N PHE A 71 3.04 4.17 -17.25
CA PHE A 71 2.90 3.89 -15.82
C PHE A 71 3.38 2.49 -15.40
N SER A 72 4.21 1.82 -16.21
CA SER A 72 4.57 0.41 -15.97
C SER A 72 5.23 0.15 -14.62
N LEU A 73 6.08 1.07 -14.13
CA LEU A 73 6.72 0.95 -12.81
C LEU A 73 5.74 1.12 -11.64
N GLY A 74 4.58 1.74 -11.88
CA GLY A 74 3.63 2.02 -10.83
C GLY A 74 4.12 3.05 -9.81
N LEU A 75 3.56 2.95 -8.60
CA LEU A 75 3.97 3.69 -7.40
C LEU A 75 5.07 2.97 -6.61
N GLY A 76 5.60 1.85 -7.12
CA GLY A 76 6.60 1.03 -6.43
C GLY A 76 7.80 1.84 -5.92
N PRO A 77 8.56 2.53 -6.80
CA PRO A 77 9.71 3.32 -6.37
C PRO A 77 9.39 4.31 -5.23
N TRP A 78 8.19 4.90 -5.28
CA TRP A 78 7.74 5.88 -4.29
C TRP A 78 7.35 5.24 -2.96
N LEU A 79 6.64 4.11 -2.98
CA LEU A 79 6.30 3.33 -1.78
C LEU A 79 7.57 2.89 -1.05
N THR A 80 8.59 2.47 -1.80
CA THR A 80 9.90 2.12 -1.23
C THR A 80 10.62 3.34 -0.67
N ALA A 81 10.63 4.47 -1.38
CA ALA A 81 11.22 5.70 -0.88
C ALA A 81 10.55 6.18 0.42
N MET A 82 9.21 6.14 0.46
CA MET A 82 8.40 6.53 1.62
C MET A 82 8.78 5.70 2.85
N ILE A 83 8.91 4.37 2.73
CA ILE A 83 9.27 3.55 3.90
C ILE A 83 10.71 3.81 4.34
N ILE A 84 11.66 3.98 3.41
CA ILE A 84 13.07 4.27 3.76
C ILE A 84 13.16 5.59 4.54
N ILE A 85 12.53 6.66 4.05
CA ILE A 85 12.51 7.95 4.75
C ILE A 85 11.79 7.84 6.09
N SER A 86 10.69 7.08 6.15
CA SER A 86 9.96 6.85 7.41
C SER A 86 10.80 6.11 8.44
N LEU A 87 11.62 5.13 8.04
CA LEU A 87 12.54 4.42 8.94
C LEU A 87 13.66 5.34 9.46
N ILE A 88 14.24 6.18 8.59
CA ILE A 88 15.24 7.18 8.99
C ILE A 88 14.63 8.16 10.01
N THR A 89 13.39 8.58 9.76
CA THR A 89 12.61 9.48 10.63
C THR A 89 12.35 8.83 12.00
N TYR A 90 12.02 7.54 12.02
CA TYR A 90 11.80 6.79 13.26
C TYR A 90 13.05 6.74 14.15
N LYS A 91 14.21 6.47 13.54
CA LYS A 91 15.48 6.40 14.25
C LYS A 91 15.88 7.76 14.85
N ASN A 92 15.66 8.85 14.10
CA ASN A 92 16.05 10.21 14.48
C ASN A 92 14.85 11.10 14.80
N MET A 93 13.98 10.63 15.71
CA MET A 93 12.69 11.26 15.96
C MET A 93 12.77 12.73 16.41
N GLU A 94 13.81 13.13 17.14
CA GLU A 94 14.01 14.53 17.56
C GLU A 94 14.30 15.44 16.35
N LYS A 95 15.23 15.03 15.48
CA LYS A 95 15.53 15.76 14.24
C LYS A 95 14.33 15.80 13.30
N ALA A 96 13.57 14.72 13.24
CA ALA A 96 12.34 14.65 12.47
C ALA A 96 11.26 15.63 12.95
N MET A 97 11.21 15.92 14.25
CA MET A 97 10.24 16.86 14.82
C MET A 97 10.53 18.32 14.39
N HIS A 98 11.79 18.64 14.09
CA HIS A 98 12.21 19.95 13.58
C HIS A 98 12.16 20.06 12.06
N GLN A 99 11.92 18.95 11.35
CA GLN A 99 11.96 18.92 9.89
C GLN A 99 10.64 19.44 9.30
N THR A 100 10.73 20.36 8.35
CA THR A 100 9.56 20.87 7.63
C THR A 100 8.94 19.76 6.78
N ARG A 101 7.60 19.74 6.66
CA ARG A 101 6.89 18.81 5.75
C ARG A 101 7.43 18.85 4.31
N ALA A 102 7.81 20.05 3.83
CA ALA A 102 8.41 20.24 2.51
C ALA A 102 9.76 19.54 2.36
N GLU A 103 10.65 19.63 3.37
CA GLU A 103 11.96 18.97 3.32
C GLU A 103 11.82 17.44 3.28
N LYS A 104 10.88 16.87 4.05
CA LYS A 104 10.61 15.43 4.01
C LYS A 104 10.18 15.01 2.60
N HIS A 105 9.30 15.79 2.00
CA HIS A 105 8.78 15.55 0.67
C HIS A 105 9.85 15.63 -0.43
N TYR A 106 10.79 16.59 -0.34
CA TYR A 106 11.91 16.65 -1.27
C TYR A 106 12.81 15.43 -1.17
N LYS A 107 13.13 14.97 0.05
CA LYS A 107 13.93 13.75 0.25
C LYS A 107 13.25 12.52 -0.35
N GLU A 108 11.94 12.38 -0.16
CA GLU A 108 11.15 11.30 -0.78
C GLU A 108 11.21 11.38 -2.30
N LYS A 109 11.06 12.56 -2.91
CA LYS A 109 11.15 12.75 -4.37
C LYS A 109 12.51 12.38 -4.94
N PHE A 110 13.59 12.89 -4.35
CA PHE A 110 14.94 12.58 -4.82
C PHE A 110 15.27 11.10 -4.69
N LEU A 111 14.86 10.46 -3.59
CA LEU A 111 15.05 9.02 -3.42
C LEU A 111 14.21 8.24 -4.43
N THR A 112 12.94 8.61 -4.63
CA THR A 112 12.07 7.99 -5.64
C THR A 112 12.71 8.07 -7.03
N LEU A 113 13.31 9.21 -7.39
CA LEU A 113 13.96 9.38 -8.69
C LEU A 113 15.09 8.37 -8.89
N GLY A 114 15.98 8.23 -7.91
CA GLY A 114 17.06 7.24 -7.97
C GLY A 114 16.54 5.80 -8.06
N LEU A 115 15.51 5.47 -7.28
CA LEU A 115 14.92 4.13 -7.28
C LEU A 115 14.18 3.81 -8.59
N SER A 116 13.50 4.79 -9.20
CA SER A 116 12.83 4.63 -10.49
C SER A 116 13.83 4.35 -11.61
N ILE A 117 15.03 4.93 -11.56
CA ILE A 117 16.08 4.65 -12.55
C ILE A 117 16.53 3.18 -12.44
N ILE A 118 16.78 2.70 -11.21
CA ILE A 118 17.21 1.32 -10.96
C ILE A 118 16.13 0.32 -11.41
N GLN A 119 14.87 0.52 -10.99
CA GLN A 119 13.77 -0.37 -11.37
C GLN A 119 13.44 -0.27 -12.86
N GLY A 120 13.50 0.92 -13.45
CA GLY A 120 13.22 1.14 -14.87
C GLY A 120 14.25 0.43 -15.76
N TYR A 121 15.53 0.52 -15.39
CA TYR A 121 16.58 -0.24 -16.07
C TYR A 121 16.35 -1.76 -15.99
N PHE A 122 15.97 -2.26 -14.82
CA PHE A 122 15.63 -3.68 -14.65
C PHE A 122 14.46 -4.11 -15.53
N VAL A 123 13.37 -3.33 -15.57
CA VAL A 123 12.19 -3.62 -16.39
C VAL A 123 12.54 -3.65 -17.88
N ILE A 124 13.33 -2.69 -18.36
CA ILE A 124 13.75 -2.65 -19.77
C ILE A 124 14.58 -3.89 -20.11
N ASN A 125 15.59 -4.20 -19.31
CA ASN A 125 16.49 -5.32 -19.58
C ASN A 125 15.75 -6.67 -19.57
N GLN A 126 14.78 -6.84 -18.66
CA GLN A 126 14.06 -8.11 -18.51
C GLN A 126 12.94 -8.30 -19.54
N PHE A 127 12.23 -7.24 -19.92
CA PHE A 127 10.98 -7.34 -20.69
C PHE A 127 11.08 -6.83 -22.13
N VAL A 128 12.11 -6.07 -22.49
CA VAL A 128 12.28 -5.52 -23.85
C VAL A 128 13.34 -6.33 -24.62
N ARG A 129 13.00 -6.74 -25.84
CA ARG A 129 13.94 -7.39 -26.76
C ARG A 129 14.94 -6.36 -27.28
N HIS A 130 16.21 -6.70 -27.13
CA HIS A 130 17.33 -5.97 -27.69
C HIS A 130 17.35 -6.22 -29.22
N THR A 131 17.08 -5.17 -30.03
CA THR A 131 17.39 -5.16 -31.49
C THR A 131 18.38 -4.05 -31.88
N ASP A 132 19.46 -4.40 -32.60
CA ASP A 132 20.77 -3.74 -32.84
C ASP A 132 20.91 -2.18 -32.90
N ALA A 133 19.84 -1.38 -32.90
CA ALA A 133 19.82 0.08 -32.73
C ALA A 133 19.43 0.51 -31.29
N GLU A 134 19.86 -0.28 -30.31
CA GLU A 134 19.29 -0.40 -28.95
C GLU A 134 19.55 0.77 -27.99
N ARG A 135 20.80 1.24 -27.85
CA ARG A 135 21.18 2.06 -26.67
C ARG A 135 20.47 3.42 -26.59
N PHE A 136 20.25 4.06 -27.73
CA PHE A 136 19.52 5.34 -27.76
C PHE A 136 18.03 5.15 -27.45
N THR A 137 17.48 4.02 -27.88
CA THR A 137 16.09 3.62 -27.64
C THR A 137 15.89 3.28 -26.16
N GLU A 138 16.79 2.50 -25.54
CA GLU A 138 16.74 2.15 -24.12
C GLU A 138 16.78 3.37 -23.19
N LEU A 139 17.65 4.34 -23.46
CA LEU A 139 17.75 5.56 -22.64
C LEU A 139 16.46 6.38 -22.74
N LEU A 140 15.85 6.47 -23.93
CA LEU A 140 14.56 7.11 -24.13
C LEU A 140 13.45 6.36 -23.37
N LEU A 141 13.38 5.04 -23.47
CA LEU A 141 12.42 4.22 -22.71
C LEU A 141 12.57 4.45 -21.21
N LEU A 142 13.82 4.45 -20.71
CA LEU A 142 14.11 4.68 -19.30
C LEU A 142 13.63 6.06 -18.86
N LEU A 143 13.87 7.09 -19.66
CA LEU A 143 13.39 8.44 -19.38
C LEU A 143 11.87 8.50 -19.32
N ILE A 144 11.17 7.85 -20.26
CA ILE A 144 9.70 7.80 -20.26
C ILE A 144 9.17 7.08 -19.02
N LEU A 145 9.74 5.92 -18.68
CA LEU A 145 9.37 5.12 -17.51
C LEU A 145 9.61 5.88 -16.19
N VAL A 146 10.75 6.55 -16.06
CA VAL A 146 11.08 7.38 -14.89
C VAL A 146 10.12 8.57 -14.80
N THR A 147 9.85 9.23 -15.92
CA THR A 147 8.90 10.37 -15.98
C THR A 147 7.50 9.92 -15.59
N GLY A 148 7.05 8.78 -16.08
CA GLY A 148 5.76 8.20 -15.72
C GLY A 148 5.65 7.82 -14.24
N ALA A 149 6.70 7.23 -13.66
CA ALA A 149 6.75 6.96 -12.22
C ALA A 149 6.73 8.24 -11.37
N MET A 150 7.44 9.30 -11.78
CA MET A 150 7.38 10.61 -11.12
C MET A 150 5.99 11.25 -11.22
N LEU A 151 5.34 11.12 -12.39
CA LEU A 151 3.99 11.63 -12.59
C LEU A 151 2.96 10.87 -11.74
N MET A 152 3.09 9.55 -11.64
CA MET A 152 2.31 8.70 -10.74
C MET A 152 2.46 9.11 -9.28
N MET A 153 3.69 9.32 -8.82
CA MET A 153 3.95 9.87 -7.47
C MET A 153 3.23 11.21 -7.28
N TRP A 154 3.37 12.13 -8.22
CA TRP A 154 2.70 13.43 -8.14
C TRP A 154 1.18 13.29 -8.06
N LEU A 155 0.58 12.42 -8.88
CA LEU A 155 -0.86 12.13 -8.81
C LEU A 155 -1.27 11.57 -7.45
N ALA A 156 -0.49 10.64 -6.88
CA ALA A 156 -0.75 10.11 -5.55
C ALA A 156 -0.69 11.20 -4.46
N ASP A 157 0.28 12.11 -4.55
CA ASP A 157 0.40 13.25 -3.63
C ASP A 157 -0.77 14.24 -3.76
N GLN A 158 -1.21 14.52 -4.99
CA GLN A 158 -2.39 15.34 -5.24
C GLN A 158 -3.63 14.66 -4.67
N ASN A 159 -3.78 13.35 -4.87
CA ASN A 159 -4.91 12.60 -4.33
C ASN A 159 -4.90 12.55 -2.79
N MET A 160 -3.72 12.51 -2.17
CA MET A 160 -3.59 12.59 -0.71
C MET A 160 -4.04 13.95 -0.15
N ARG A 161 -3.81 15.04 -0.89
CA ARG A 161 -4.19 16.40 -0.46
C ARG A 161 -5.66 16.72 -0.73
N TYR A 162 -6.08 16.54 -1.97
CA TYR A 162 -7.37 17.01 -2.48
C TYR A 162 -8.39 15.89 -2.73
N GLY A 163 -7.96 14.63 -2.70
CA GLY A 163 -8.83 13.47 -2.91
C GLY A 163 -9.08 12.68 -1.63
N ILE A 164 -9.24 11.36 -1.82
CA ILE A 164 -9.55 10.38 -0.78
C ILE A 164 -8.56 9.21 -0.85
N ALA A 165 -8.13 8.73 0.31
CA ALA A 165 -7.31 7.52 0.47
C ALA A 165 -5.95 7.51 -0.27
N GLY A 166 -5.41 8.67 -0.66
CA GLY A 166 -4.03 8.83 -1.12
C GLY A 166 -3.66 7.94 -2.31
N PRO A 167 -2.64 7.07 -2.24
CA PRO A 167 -2.25 6.21 -3.35
C PRO A 167 -3.19 5.02 -3.59
N MET A 168 -4.02 4.64 -2.60
CA MET A 168 -4.78 3.39 -2.63
C MET A 168 -5.73 3.28 -3.83
N PRO A 169 -6.47 4.33 -4.25
CA PRO A 169 -7.37 4.22 -5.40
C PRO A 169 -6.65 3.90 -6.72
N ILE A 170 -5.46 4.47 -6.95
CA ILE A 170 -4.66 4.21 -8.15
C ILE A 170 -4.26 2.74 -8.19
N VAL A 171 -3.79 2.21 -7.06
CA VAL A 171 -3.40 0.80 -6.94
C VAL A 171 -4.59 -0.13 -7.07
N LEU A 172 -5.72 0.19 -6.42
CA LEU A 172 -6.96 -0.59 -6.55
C LEU A 172 -7.36 -0.73 -8.02
N LEU A 173 -7.29 0.34 -8.79
CA LEU A 173 -7.65 0.32 -10.21
C LEU A 173 -6.67 -0.49 -11.06
N SER A 174 -5.37 -0.42 -10.76
CA SER A 174 -4.36 -1.28 -11.40
C SER A 174 -4.61 -2.77 -11.13
N VAL A 175 -4.89 -3.11 -9.87
CA VAL A 175 -5.21 -4.48 -9.46
C VAL A 175 -6.43 -4.99 -10.22
N ILE A 176 -7.50 -4.18 -10.29
CA ILE A 176 -8.72 -4.50 -11.04
C ILE A 176 -8.40 -4.74 -12.53
N LYS A 177 -7.66 -3.82 -13.17
CA LYS A 177 -7.27 -3.95 -14.58
C LYS A 177 -6.51 -5.26 -14.83
N SER A 178 -5.52 -5.55 -13.99
CA SER A 178 -4.69 -6.75 -14.08
C SER A 178 -5.52 -8.03 -13.94
N MET A 179 -6.51 -8.06 -13.04
CA MET A 179 -7.42 -9.20 -12.90
C MET A 179 -8.28 -9.43 -14.15
N PHE A 180 -8.73 -8.37 -14.82
CA PHE A 180 -9.49 -8.50 -16.07
C PHE A 180 -8.62 -8.93 -17.27
N THR A 181 -7.33 -8.57 -17.28
CA THR A 181 -6.40 -8.96 -18.35
C THR A 181 -5.82 -10.36 -18.16
N GLN A 182 -5.88 -10.92 -16.95
CA GLN A 182 -5.38 -12.25 -16.66
C GLN A 182 -6.36 -13.31 -17.19
N SER A 183 -5.98 -13.99 -18.26
CA SER A 183 -6.68 -15.16 -18.75
C SER A 183 -6.37 -16.35 -17.83
N LEU A 184 -7.37 -16.86 -17.11
CA LEU A 184 -7.21 -18.08 -16.32
C LEU A 184 -7.25 -19.29 -17.27
N PRO A 185 -6.21 -20.14 -17.31
CA PRO A 185 -6.22 -21.36 -18.11
C PRO A 185 -7.36 -22.26 -17.62
N ILE A 186 -7.99 -23.00 -18.53
CA ILE A 186 -9.01 -23.99 -18.15
C ILE A 186 -8.27 -25.25 -17.71
N VAL A 187 -8.05 -25.41 -16.40
CA VAL A 187 -7.48 -26.63 -15.84
C VAL A 187 -8.63 -27.56 -15.43
N SER A 188 -8.51 -28.85 -15.74
CA SER A 188 -9.41 -29.88 -15.24
C SER A 188 -9.10 -30.15 -13.77
N ILE A 189 -9.61 -29.30 -12.89
CA ILE A 189 -9.42 -29.41 -11.44
C ILE A 189 -10.47 -30.38 -10.88
N GLU A 190 -10.06 -31.28 -9.99
CA GLU A 190 -11.00 -32.07 -9.20
C GLU A 190 -11.93 -31.13 -8.40
N ILE A 191 -13.24 -31.37 -8.48
CA ILE A 191 -14.27 -30.53 -7.83
C ILE A 191 -13.98 -30.34 -6.34
N LEU A 192 -13.46 -31.37 -5.67
CA LEU A 192 -13.09 -31.33 -4.26
C LEU A 192 -11.99 -30.29 -3.99
N MET A 193 -10.94 -30.25 -4.82
CA MET A 193 -9.81 -29.32 -4.67
C MET A 193 -10.25 -27.87 -4.90
N LEU A 194 -11.12 -27.65 -5.89
CA LEU A 194 -11.71 -26.34 -6.16
C LEU A 194 -12.56 -25.84 -4.99
N VAL A 195 -13.41 -26.72 -4.41
CA VAL A 195 -14.23 -26.37 -3.23
C VAL A 195 -13.36 -26.01 -2.04
N VAL A 196 -12.31 -26.79 -1.76
CA VAL A 196 -11.37 -26.51 -0.65
C VAL A 196 -10.67 -25.16 -0.86
N MET A 197 -10.22 -24.85 -2.08
CA MET A 197 -9.57 -23.58 -2.40
C MET A 197 -10.51 -22.39 -2.16
N VAL A 198 -11.75 -22.47 -2.65
CA VAL A 198 -12.75 -21.41 -2.47
C VAL A 198 -13.06 -21.18 -1.00
N ILE A 199 -13.23 -22.25 -0.21
CA ILE A 199 -13.47 -22.15 1.23
C ILE A 199 -12.28 -21.46 1.92
N LEU A 200 -11.04 -21.83 1.56
CA LEU A 200 -9.84 -21.23 2.13
C LEU A 200 -9.76 -19.72 1.84
N ILE A 201 -10.12 -19.29 0.62
CA ILE A 201 -10.16 -17.87 0.25
C ILE A 201 -11.21 -17.12 1.05
N ILE A 202 -12.42 -17.67 1.19
CA ILE A 202 -13.50 -17.05 1.98
C ILE A 202 -13.08 -16.89 3.44
N VAL A 203 -12.48 -17.93 4.03
CA VAL A 203 -11.96 -17.87 5.40
C VAL A 203 -10.87 -16.80 5.52
N ALA A 204 -9.94 -16.74 4.57
CA ALA A 204 -8.87 -15.75 4.58
C ALA A 204 -9.40 -14.31 4.47
N LEU A 205 -10.38 -14.06 3.59
CA LEU A 205 -11.07 -12.77 3.48
C LEU A 205 -11.83 -12.40 4.76
N PHE A 206 -12.50 -13.36 5.38
CA PHE A 206 -13.21 -13.15 6.63
C PHE A 206 -12.25 -12.76 7.76
N ILE A 207 -11.09 -13.42 7.86
CA ILE A 207 -10.07 -13.07 8.87
C ILE A 207 -9.47 -11.68 8.58
N LEU A 208 -9.23 -11.32 7.31
CA LEU A 208 -8.78 -9.96 6.94
C LEU A 208 -9.80 -8.90 7.38
N LEU A 209 -11.09 -9.14 7.10
CA LEU A 209 -12.18 -8.28 7.51
C LEU A 209 -12.21 -8.09 9.02
N LEU A 210 -12.10 -9.18 9.79
CA LEU A 210 -12.05 -9.12 11.25
C LEU A 210 -10.83 -8.34 11.74
N THR A 211 -9.66 -8.57 11.13
CA THR A 211 -8.41 -7.89 11.52
C THR A 211 -8.50 -6.38 11.32
N GLU A 212 -9.24 -5.92 10.30
CA GLU A 212 -9.43 -4.50 10.01
C GLU A 212 -10.49 -3.84 10.91
N LEU A 213 -11.55 -4.56 11.27
CA LEU A 213 -12.64 -4.05 12.10
C LEU A 213 -12.38 -4.09 13.61
N ILE A 214 -11.53 -5.01 14.08
CA ILE A 214 -11.28 -5.17 15.51
C ILE A 214 -10.31 -4.09 16.00
N GLU A 215 -10.73 -3.41 17.07
CA GLU A 215 -9.94 -2.42 17.79
C GLU A 215 -9.52 -2.95 19.16
N TYR A 216 -8.25 -2.77 19.50
CA TYR A 216 -7.76 -2.93 20.86
C TYR A 216 -8.00 -1.63 21.64
N ARG A 217 -8.88 -1.68 22.64
CA ARG A 217 -9.29 -0.51 23.45
C ARG A 217 -8.60 -0.50 24.80
N ILE A 218 -7.82 0.55 25.06
CA ILE A 218 -7.10 0.76 26.31
C ILE A 218 -7.79 1.88 27.08
N HIS A 219 -8.45 1.55 28.18
CA HIS A 219 -9.17 2.53 28.97
C HIS A 219 -8.20 3.44 29.74
N TYR A 220 -8.44 4.75 29.71
CA TYR A 220 -7.68 5.75 30.46
C TYR A 220 -8.64 6.63 31.27
N ARG A 221 -8.11 7.52 32.11
CA ARG A 221 -8.88 8.55 32.79
C ARG A 221 -8.35 9.92 32.42
N ASP A 222 -9.27 10.83 32.17
CA ASP A 222 -8.99 12.26 32.06
C ASP A 222 -9.12 12.88 33.46
N ILE A 223 -8.27 13.86 33.77
CA ILE A 223 -8.34 14.63 35.02
C ILE A 223 -9.30 15.82 34.87
N ILE A 224 -9.45 16.34 33.65
CA ILE A 224 -10.19 17.55 33.33
C ILE A 224 -11.68 17.23 33.14
N GLU A 225 -12.00 16.14 32.45
CA GLU A 225 -13.39 15.71 32.24
C GLU A 225 -13.87 14.78 33.36
N MET A 226 -15.05 15.09 33.92
CA MET A 226 -15.76 14.13 34.75
C MET A 226 -16.22 12.97 33.87
N PRO A 227 -15.85 11.71 34.17
CA PRO A 227 -16.26 10.59 33.35
C PRO A 227 -17.79 10.48 33.37
N THR A 228 -18.41 10.54 32.19
CA THR A 228 -19.84 10.28 32.04
C THR A 228 -20.14 8.85 32.54
N PRO A 229 -21.06 8.67 33.50
CA PRO A 229 -21.40 7.34 34.01
C PRO A 229 -21.83 6.41 32.88
N GLY A 230 -21.17 5.27 32.74
CA GLY A 230 -21.47 4.26 31.71
C GLY A 230 -20.73 4.39 30.37
N GLN A 231 -19.89 5.42 30.19
CA GLN A 231 -19.05 5.56 28.99
C GLN A 231 -17.58 5.79 29.37
N PRO A 232 -16.80 4.72 29.63
CA PRO A 232 -15.38 4.87 29.93
C PRO A 232 -14.62 5.39 28.72
N THR A 233 -13.70 6.32 28.92
CA THR A 233 -12.81 6.82 27.86
C THR A 233 -11.75 5.77 27.53
N TYR A 234 -11.44 5.64 26.24
CA TYR A 234 -10.49 4.64 25.76
C TYR A 234 -9.66 5.15 24.58
N LEU A 235 -8.42 4.66 24.52
CA LEU A 235 -7.54 4.75 23.36
C LEU A 235 -7.74 3.51 22.50
N ALA A 236 -8.22 3.68 21.27
CA ALA A 236 -8.43 2.58 20.33
C ALA A 236 -7.25 2.48 19.34
N TRP A 237 -6.68 1.29 19.23
CA TRP A 237 -5.72 0.95 18.17
C TRP A 237 -6.27 -0.19 17.33
N LYS A 238 -6.20 -0.08 16.01
CA LYS A 238 -6.46 -1.21 15.11
C LYS A 238 -5.48 -2.35 15.39
N ILE A 239 -5.91 -3.59 15.18
CA ILE A 239 -5.00 -4.76 15.30
C ILE A 239 -3.84 -4.67 14.30
N ASN A 240 -4.12 -4.26 13.06
CA ASN A 240 -3.10 -3.98 12.04
C ASN A 240 -3.14 -2.50 11.62
N PRO A 241 -2.47 -1.60 12.34
CA PRO A 241 -2.40 -0.18 11.98
C PRO A 241 -1.77 0.05 10.60
N GLY A 242 -0.87 -0.85 10.17
CA GLY A 242 -0.21 -0.79 8.86
C GLY A 242 -1.17 -0.99 7.68
N GLY A 243 -2.35 -1.57 7.92
CA GLY A 243 -3.37 -1.74 6.90
C GLY A 243 -2.87 -2.52 5.67
N SER A 244 -3.52 -2.23 4.53
CA SER A 244 -3.10 -2.72 3.21
C SER A 244 -1.79 -2.09 2.70
N ILE A 245 -1.44 -0.90 3.20
CA ILE A 245 -0.20 -0.18 2.84
C ILE A 245 1.03 -1.05 3.13
N SER A 246 1.01 -1.79 4.24
CA SER A 246 2.10 -2.72 4.58
C SER A 246 2.40 -3.70 3.45
N ILE A 247 1.37 -4.29 2.84
CA ILE A 247 1.53 -5.31 1.78
C ILE A 247 2.13 -4.68 0.54
N MET A 248 1.60 -3.51 0.14
CA MET A 248 2.07 -2.76 -1.02
C MET A 248 3.55 -2.41 -0.89
N ILE A 249 3.96 -1.91 0.29
CA ILE A 249 5.34 -1.55 0.56
C ILE A 249 6.25 -2.78 0.53
N SER A 250 5.84 -3.91 1.10
CA SER A 250 6.68 -5.10 1.13
C SER A 250 6.88 -5.74 -0.23
N LEU A 251 5.83 -5.80 -1.05
CA LEU A 251 5.98 -6.18 -2.46
C LEU A 251 6.96 -5.23 -3.15
N SER A 252 6.84 -3.93 -2.89
CA SER A 252 7.68 -2.91 -3.52
C SER A 252 9.15 -3.02 -3.16
N VAL A 253 9.45 -3.18 -1.88
CA VAL A 253 10.83 -3.39 -1.43
C VAL A 253 11.37 -4.72 -1.94
N PHE A 254 10.54 -5.76 -2.04
CA PHE A 254 10.97 -7.04 -2.62
C PHE A 254 11.37 -6.87 -4.10
N LEU A 255 10.53 -6.23 -4.92
CA LEU A 255 10.85 -5.98 -6.33
C LEU A 255 12.06 -5.07 -6.50
N LEU A 256 12.24 -4.10 -5.61
CA LEU A 256 13.41 -3.25 -5.61
C LEU A 256 14.69 -4.05 -5.29
N LEU A 257 14.62 -4.94 -4.30
CA LEU A 257 15.74 -5.79 -3.92
C LEU A 257 16.15 -6.69 -5.10
N THR A 258 15.18 -7.32 -5.75
CA THR A 258 15.44 -8.18 -6.92
C THR A 258 16.03 -7.37 -8.07
N SER A 259 15.46 -6.20 -8.39
CA SER A 259 15.96 -5.29 -9.43
C SER A 259 17.39 -4.84 -9.17
N THR A 260 17.71 -4.49 -7.92
CA THR A 260 19.03 -4.00 -7.52
C THR A 260 20.09 -5.10 -7.58
N ILE A 261 19.77 -6.30 -7.09
CA ILE A 261 20.71 -7.44 -7.15
C ILE A 261 20.98 -7.83 -8.61
N ASN A 262 19.94 -7.86 -9.46
CA ASN A 262 20.11 -8.13 -10.89
C ASN A 262 21.01 -7.08 -11.57
N LEU A 263 20.83 -5.80 -11.25
CA LEU A 263 21.65 -4.72 -11.77
C LEU A 263 23.12 -4.87 -11.35
N ILE A 264 23.38 -5.10 -10.06
CA ILE A 264 24.74 -5.29 -9.53
C ILE A 264 25.42 -6.47 -10.21
N PHE A 265 24.72 -7.60 -10.34
CA PHE A 265 25.30 -8.80 -10.95
C PHE A 265 25.58 -8.61 -12.43
N ASN A 266 24.69 -7.94 -13.17
CA ASN A 266 24.90 -7.60 -14.57
C ASN A 266 26.16 -6.73 -14.73
N MET A 267 26.33 -5.70 -13.88
CA MET A 267 27.54 -4.87 -13.89
C MET A 267 28.82 -5.66 -13.61
N VAL A 268 28.77 -6.67 -12.74
CA VAL A 268 29.95 -7.47 -12.34
C VAL A 268 30.27 -8.58 -13.36
N THR A 269 29.26 -9.28 -13.86
CA THR A 269 29.44 -10.52 -14.65
C THR A 269 29.21 -10.31 -16.14
N GLY A 270 28.63 -9.18 -16.54
CA GLY A 270 28.23 -8.90 -17.93
C GLY A 270 27.10 -9.80 -18.45
N LYS A 271 26.45 -10.55 -17.56
CA LYS A 271 25.32 -11.45 -17.86
C LYS A 271 24.18 -11.16 -16.90
N THR A 272 22.94 -11.24 -17.38
CA THR A 272 21.75 -11.21 -16.53
C THR A 272 21.68 -12.52 -15.74
N PRO A 273 21.82 -12.50 -14.40
CA PRO A 273 21.70 -13.74 -13.65
C PRO A 273 20.26 -14.22 -13.74
N HIS A 274 20.07 -15.51 -14.02
CA HIS A 274 18.80 -16.15 -13.75
C HIS A 274 18.69 -16.38 -12.23
N LEU A 275 18.36 -15.33 -11.47
CA LEU A 275 18.09 -15.42 -10.02
C LEU A 275 16.76 -16.12 -9.76
N GLN A 276 16.59 -17.34 -10.25
CA GLN A 276 15.40 -18.16 -9.99
C GLN A 276 15.17 -18.34 -8.48
N TRP A 277 16.23 -18.32 -7.66
CA TRP A 277 16.12 -18.43 -6.20
C TRP A 277 15.47 -17.22 -5.53
N LEU A 278 15.56 -16.03 -6.15
CA LEU A 278 14.92 -14.80 -5.67
C LEU A 278 13.57 -14.56 -6.39
N SER A 279 13.07 -15.57 -7.10
CA SER A 279 11.73 -15.55 -7.69
C SER A 279 10.73 -16.18 -6.73
N PHE A 280 9.47 -15.77 -6.84
CA PHE A 280 8.37 -16.35 -6.07
C PHE A 280 7.98 -17.76 -6.53
N GLY A 281 8.53 -18.26 -7.64
CA GLY A 281 8.45 -19.67 -8.02
C GLY A 281 9.38 -20.57 -7.22
N HIS A 282 10.18 -20.00 -6.32
CA HIS A 282 11.07 -20.73 -5.44
C HIS A 282 10.75 -20.44 -3.97
N TYR A 283 10.89 -21.46 -3.12
CA TYR A 283 10.59 -21.34 -1.69
C TYR A 283 11.40 -20.21 -1.03
N MET A 284 12.64 -19.99 -1.46
CA MET A 284 13.51 -18.92 -0.92
C MET A 284 12.98 -17.51 -1.24
N GLY A 285 12.40 -17.29 -2.43
CA GLY A 285 11.81 -15.99 -2.76
C GLY A 285 10.57 -15.70 -1.91
N VAL A 286 9.70 -16.70 -1.75
CA VAL A 286 8.51 -16.60 -0.88
C VAL A 286 8.90 -16.38 0.58
N THR A 287 9.88 -17.11 1.12
CA THR A 287 10.34 -16.90 2.51
C THR A 287 10.89 -15.50 2.72
N ILE A 288 11.74 -15.00 1.82
CA ILE A 288 12.30 -13.64 1.90
C ILE A 288 11.19 -12.60 1.87
N TYR A 289 10.21 -12.76 0.97
CA TYR A 289 9.07 -11.86 0.92
C TYR A 289 8.26 -11.86 2.22
N LEU A 290 7.98 -13.02 2.82
CA LEU A 290 7.21 -13.10 4.06
C LEU A 290 7.97 -12.52 5.26
N ILE A 291 9.28 -12.71 5.31
CA ILE A 291 10.15 -12.06 6.30
C ILE A 291 10.06 -10.54 6.13
N LEU A 292 10.20 -10.06 4.89
CA LEU A 292 10.13 -8.64 4.57
C LEU A 292 8.76 -8.06 4.92
N GLN A 293 7.68 -8.78 4.61
CA GLN A 293 6.30 -8.43 4.96
C GLN A 293 6.09 -8.31 6.46
N THR A 294 6.62 -9.26 7.23
CA THR A 294 6.52 -9.23 8.69
C THR A 294 7.29 -8.03 9.26
N VAL A 295 8.55 -7.84 8.83
CA VAL A 295 9.43 -6.78 9.33
C VAL A 295 8.91 -5.39 8.97
N LEU A 296 8.58 -5.16 7.69
CA LEU A 296 8.10 -3.85 7.24
C LEU A 296 6.71 -3.55 7.76
N GLY A 297 5.83 -4.55 7.85
CA GLY A 297 4.51 -4.36 8.46
C GLY A 297 4.59 -4.00 9.94
N TYR A 298 5.51 -4.63 10.68
CA TYR A 298 5.75 -4.31 12.08
C TYR A 298 6.29 -2.90 12.26
N LEU A 299 7.28 -2.51 11.45
CA LEU A 299 7.87 -1.18 11.48
C LEU A 299 6.86 -0.10 11.11
N LEU A 300 6.07 -0.31 10.04
CA LEU A 300 5.03 0.61 9.61
C LEU A 300 3.95 0.78 10.68
N SER A 301 3.48 -0.32 11.28
CA SER A 301 2.48 -0.26 12.33
C SER A 301 2.97 0.52 13.56
N ARG A 302 4.24 0.34 13.95
CA ARG A 302 4.85 1.11 15.04
C ARG A 302 5.04 2.59 14.71
N LEU A 303 5.38 2.88 13.46
CA LEU A 303 5.48 4.24 12.95
C LEU A 303 4.15 4.97 13.03
N ILE A 304 3.06 4.30 12.65
CA ILE A 304 1.69 4.87 12.68
C ILE A 304 1.22 5.08 14.12
N ILE A 305 1.41 4.10 15.01
CA ILE A 305 0.99 4.23 16.41
C ILE A 305 1.79 5.33 17.14
N ASN A 306 3.09 5.47 16.86
CA ASN A 306 3.98 6.48 17.46
C ASN A 306 3.79 6.68 18.98
N THR A 307 4.18 5.69 19.78
CA THR A 307 3.95 5.69 21.24
C THR A 307 4.61 6.85 21.97
N LYS A 308 5.75 7.36 21.48
CA LYS A 308 6.44 8.52 22.05
C LYS A 308 5.60 9.79 21.95
N GLN A 309 4.96 10.01 20.79
CA GLN A 309 4.10 11.17 20.60
C GLN A 309 2.82 11.03 21.44
N ASN A 310 2.16 9.86 21.39
CA ASN A 310 0.97 9.61 22.21
C ASN A 310 1.23 9.84 23.70
N THR A 311 2.41 9.47 24.20
CA THR A 311 2.77 9.72 25.60
C THR A 311 2.85 11.20 25.94
N LYS A 312 3.43 12.02 25.05
CA LYS A 312 3.50 13.47 25.22
C LYS A 312 2.10 14.09 25.19
N ASP A 313 1.24 13.61 24.30
CA ASP A 313 -0.13 14.10 24.17
C ASP A 313 -0.97 13.70 25.39
N PHE A 314 -0.77 12.49 25.92
CA PHE A 314 -1.36 12.06 27.20
C PHE A 314 -0.95 12.95 28.36
N LEU A 315 0.35 13.26 28.47
CA LEU A 315 0.86 14.14 29.51
C LEU A 315 0.29 15.56 29.41
N LYS A 316 0.21 16.12 28.19
CA LYS A 316 -0.33 17.46 27.94
C LYS A 316 -1.83 17.56 28.22
N ASN A 317 -2.58 16.52 27.89
CA ASN A 317 -4.03 16.48 28.07
C ASN A 317 -4.43 16.08 29.50
N GLY A 318 -3.48 15.73 30.39
CA GLY A 318 -3.79 15.25 31.73
C GLY A 318 -4.36 13.83 31.76
N ASN A 319 -4.18 13.05 30.70
CA ASN A 319 -4.66 11.68 30.59
C ASN A 319 -3.70 10.70 31.26
N TYR A 320 -4.23 9.80 32.09
CA TYR A 320 -3.44 8.78 32.76
C TYR A 320 -4.11 7.40 32.79
N PHE A 321 -3.29 6.37 32.90
CA PHE A 321 -3.75 5.00 33.11
C PHE A 321 -3.73 4.67 34.61
N ILE A 322 -4.75 3.94 35.08
CA ILE A 322 -4.83 3.54 36.49
C ILE A 322 -3.62 2.65 36.82
N GLY A 323 -2.85 3.04 37.85
CA GLY A 323 -1.68 2.29 38.30
C GLY A 323 -0.38 2.58 37.53
N ILE A 324 -0.36 3.54 36.60
CA ILE A 324 0.82 3.91 35.82
C ILE A 324 1.08 5.40 35.96
N ARG A 325 2.32 5.77 36.29
CA ARG A 325 2.70 7.18 36.47
C ARG A 325 2.75 7.91 35.10
N PRO A 326 2.19 9.12 34.98
CA PRO A 326 2.28 9.91 33.76
C PRO A 326 3.74 10.20 33.36
N GLY A 327 4.03 10.18 32.05
CA GLY A 327 5.37 10.41 31.51
C GLY A 327 6.04 9.12 31.04
N ALA A 328 7.25 8.85 31.53
CA ALA A 328 8.08 7.75 31.03
C ALA A 328 7.43 6.36 31.22
N ASP A 329 6.76 6.13 32.34
CA ASP A 329 6.11 4.85 32.64
C ASP A 329 4.92 4.59 31.71
N THR A 330 4.10 5.61 31.42
CA THR A 330 3.07 5.56 30.38
C THR A 330 3.67 5.22 29.01
N GLY A 331 4.81 5.81 28.65
CA GLY A 331 5.48 5.52 27.39
C GLY A 331 5.98 4.08 27.30
N ASN A 332 6.53 3.54 28.39
CA ASN A 332 6.97 2.16 28.46
C ASN A 332 5.78 1.18 28.35
N TYR A 333 4.68 1.49 29.04
CA TYR A 333 3.44 0.71 28.97
C TYR A 333 2.86 0.67 27.55
N LEU A 334 2.67 1.83 26.93
CA LEU A 334 2.17 1.94 25.55
C LEU A 334 3.11 1.26 24.56
N ASN A 335 4.42 1.37 24.75
CA ASN A 335 5.41 0.72 23.89
C ASN A 335 5.36 -0.82 24.00
N HIS A 336 5.21 -1.36 25.21
CA HIS A 336 5.07 -2.81 25.41
C HIS A 336 3.82 -3.36 24.73
N LEU A 337 2.71 -2.65 24.90
CA LEU A 337 1.44 -3.02 24.31
C LEU A 337 1.46 -2.92 22.78
N ALA A 338 2.00 -1.81 22.24
CA ALA A 338 2.18 -1.63 20.80
C ALA A 338 3.08 -2.70 20.19
N LYS A 339 4.15 -3.13 20.88
CA LYS A 339 5.00 -4.23 20.40
C LYS A 339 4.20 -5.51 20.21
N ARG A 340 3.40 -5.92 21.21
CA ARG A 340 2.58 -7.15 21.13
C ARG A 340 1.52 -7.03 20.04
N LEU A 341 0.81 -5.90 19.99
CA LEU A 341 -0.25 -5.66 19.02
C LEU A 341 0.30 -5.68 17.58
N CYS A 342 1.37 -4.93 17.29
CA CYS A 342 1.96 -4.88 15.96
C CYS A 342 2.52 -6.25 15.53
N TRP A 343 3.15 -7.01 16.43
CA TRP A 343 3.63 -8.35 16.11
C TRP A 343 2.48 -9.30 15.77
N PHE A 344 1.41 -9.27 16.57
CA PHE A 344 0.23 -10.10 16.34
C PHE A 344 -0.45 -9.78 15.01
N GLY A 345 -0.77 -8.51 14.75
CA GLY A 345 -1.46 -8.08 13.53
C GLY A 345 -0.66 -8.39 12.25
N THR A 346 0.65 -8.16 12.28
CA THR A 346 1.51 -8.38 11.10
C THR A 346 1.76 -9.86 10.84
N THR A 347 1.85 -10.68 11.88
CA THR A 347 1.94 -12.14 11.75
C THR A 347 0.67 -12.71 11.11
N ILE A 348 -0.52 -12.24 11.51
CA ILE A 348 -1.79 -12.65 10.91
C ILE A 348 -1.82 -12.31 9.43
N VAL A 349 -1.54 -11.05 9.05
CA VAL A 349 -1.57 -10.63 7.65
C VAL A 349 -0.52 -11.40 6.83
N THR A 350 0.67 -11.64 7.39
CA THR A 350 1.71 -12.42 6.73
C THR A 350 1.29 -13.87 6.53
N ALA A 351 0.67 -14.51 7.53
CA ALA A 351 0.18 -15.88 7.40
C ALA A 351 -0.93 -15.98 6.35
N ILE A 352 -1.85 -15.03 6.33
CA ILE A 352 -2.98 -14.98 5.38
C ILE A 352 -2.49 -14.91 3.92
N ILE A 353 -1.44 -14.13 3.64
CA ILE A 353 -0.88 -14.01 2.28
C ILE A 353 0.12 -15.14 2.00
N GLY A 354 0.88 -15.55 3.01
CA GLY A 354 1.92 -16.56 2.87
C GLY A 354 1.40 -17.98 2.66
N VAL A 355 0.29 -18.36 3.29
CA VAL A 355 -0.29 -19.70 3.13
C VAL A 355 -0.65 -19.97 1.66
N PRO A 356 -1.43 -19.11 0.97
CA PRO A 356 -1.66 -19.27 -0.47
C PRO A 356 -0.36 -19.34 -1.27
N LEU A 357 0.61 -18.46 -1.01
CA LEU A 357 1.87 -18.45 -1.76
C LEU A 357 2.71 -19.73 -1.60
N TYR A 358 2.70 -20.36 -0.43
CA TYR A 358 3.32 -21.67 -0.27
C TYR A 358 2.54 -22.79 -0.97
N ILE A 359 1.20 -22.72 -0.96
CA ILE A 359 0.36 -23.68 -1.68
C ILE A 359 0.65 -23.60 -3.19
N SER A 360 0.90 -22.41 -3.75
CA SER A 360 1.28 -22.29 -5.17
C SER A 360 2.61 -22.96 -5.53
N LEU A 361 3.51 -23.15 -4.56
CA LEU A 361 4.75 -23.89 -4.77
C LEU A 361 4.55 -25.41 -4.70
N LEU A 362 3.59 -25.86 -3.89
CA LEU A 362 3.25 -27.28 -3.72
C LEU A 362 2.42 -27.82 -4.90
N VAL A 363 1.58 -26.97 -5.48
CA VAL A 363 0.70 -27.31 -6.61
C VAL A 363 0.90 -26.30 -7.75
N PRO A 364 1.93 -26.49 -8.60
CA PRO A 364 2.26 -25.54 -9.68
C PRO A 364 1.11 -25.33 -10.67
N ASP A 365 0.33 -26.37 -10.94
CA ASP A 365 -0.82 -26.34 -11.88
C ASP A 365 -1.91 -25.35 -11.44
N LEU A 366 -1.98 -25.02 -10.14
CA LEU A 366 -2.94 -24.07 -9.58
C LEU A 366 -2.34 -22.70 -9.27
N SER A 367 -1.06 -22.48 -9.57
CA SER A 367 -0.35 -21.26 -9.19
C SER A 367 -1.03 -19.99 -9.69
N GLU A 368 -1.56 -19.98 -10.92
CA GLU A 368 -2.26 -18.83 -11.49
C GLU A 368 -3.56 -18.50 -10.76
N TYR A 369 -4.35 -19.51 -10.39
CA TYR A 369 -5.58 -19.32 -9.61
C TYR A 369 -5.28 -18.82 -8.20
N ILE A 370 -4.20 -19.31 -7.60
CA ILE A 370 -3.77 -18.90 -6.27
C ILE A 370 -3.27 -17.44 -6.31
N TYR A 371 -2.51 -17.05 -7.33
CA TYR A 371 -2.11 -15.66 -7.52
C TYR A 371 -3.33 -14.75 -7.72
N PHE A 372 -4.30 -15.17 -8.53
CA PHE A 372 -5.55 -14.45 -8.69
C PHE A 372 -6.30 -14.29 -7.35
N ALA A 373 -6.33 -15.35 -6.53
CA ALA A 373 -6.93 -15.31 -5.20
C ALA A 373 -6.20 -14.33 -4.26
N VAL A 374 -4.86 -14.35 -4.22
CA VAL A 374 -4.05 -13.40 -3.45
C VAL A 374 -4.32 -11.96 -3.90
N GLN A 375 -4.40 -11.74 -5.22
CA GLN A 375 -4.71 -10.42 -5.79
C GLN A 375 -6.11 -9.94 -5.39
N LEU A 376 -7.11 -10.81 -5.40
CA LEU A 376 -8.45 -10.52 -4.91
C LEU A 376 -8.43 -10.15 -3.42
N MET A 377 -7.69 -10.88 -2.60
CA MET A 377 -7.56 -10.58 -1.17
C MET A 377 -6.95 -9.19 -0.93
N ILE A 378 -5.91 -8.83 -1.68
CA ILE A 378 -5.30 -7.49 -1.58
C ILE A 378 -6.28 -6.42 -2.06
N MET A 379 -7.03 -6.68 -3.15
CA MET A 379 -8.06 -5.77 -3.67
C MET A 379 -9.14 -5.47 -2.62
N VAL A 380 -9.70 -6.51 -2.01
CA VAL A 380 -10.72 -6.35 -0.95
C VAL A 380 -10.14 -5.59 0.24
N TYR A 381 -8.90 -5.88 0.62
CA TYR A 381 -8.26 -5.24 1.76
C TYR A 381 -7.95 -3.75 1.51
N LEU A 382 -7.59 -3.40 0.28
CA LEU A 382 -7.47 -2.00 -0.17
C LEU A 382 -8.82 -1.29 -0.14
N ALA A 383 -9.87 -1.93 -0.66
CA ALA A 383 -11.22 -1.37 -0.67
C ALA A 383 -11.71 -1.06 0.75
N MET A 384 -11.49 -1.96 1.72
CA MET A 384 -11.83 -1.74 3.13
C MET A 384 -11.15 -0.50 3.71
N ASN A 385 -9.84 -0.33 3.47
CA ASN A 385 -9.10 0.84 3.94
C ASN A 385 -9.60 2.16 3.31
N ILE A 386 -9.97 2.12 2.03
CA ILE A 386 -10.59 3.27 1.33
C ILE A 386 -11.96 3.59 1.95
N THR A 387 -12.80 2.58 2.21
CA THR A 387 -14.11 2.77 2.83
C THR A 387 -14.01 3.35 4.24
N GLU A 388 -13.06 2.89 5.06
CA GLU A 388 -12.83 3.46 6.39
C GLU A 388 -12.37 4.93 6.31
N THR A 389 -11.53 5.25 5.33
CA THR A 389 -11.13 6.64 5.07
C THR A 389 -12.32 7.50 4.64
N MET A 390 -13.19 6.98 3.75
CA MET A 390 -14.42 7.65 3.35
C MET A 390 -15.37 7.87 4.54
N ARG A 391 -15.55 6.85 5.37
CA ARG A 391 -16.37 6.91 6.59
C ARG A 391 -15.86 8.00 7.54
N THR A 392 -14.54 8.10 7.69
CA THR A 392 -13.90 9.15 8.50
C THR A 392 -14.24 10.55 7.97
N TYR A 393 -14.13 10.78 6.65
CA TYR A 393 -14.53 12.07 6.05
C TYR A 393 -16.03 12.37 6.23
N LEU A 394 -16.91 11.38 6.07
CA LEU A 394 -18.34 11.54 6.29
C LEU A 394 -18.68 11.90 7.75
N TYR A 395 -17.91 11.39 8.72
CA TYR A 395 -18.05 11.81 10.11
C TYR A 395 -17.62 13.26 10.31
N PHE A 396 -16.50 13.70 9.73
CA PHE A 396 -16.07 15.10 9.80
C PHE A 396 -17.09 16.07 9.20
N ASP A 397 -17.71 15.71 8.08
CA ASP A 397 -18.75 16.56 7.45
C ASP A 397 -19.97 16.76 8.37
N LYS A 398 -20.31 15.80 9.24
CA LYS A 398 -21.37 15.96 10.26
C LYS A 398 -21.04 17.04 11.29
N TYR A 399 -19.76 17.34 11.51
CA TYR A 399 -19.31 18.44 12.37
C TYR A 399 -19.30 19.79 11.65
N GLY A 400 -19.70 19.85 10.37
CA GLY A 400 -19.73 21.09 9.58
C GLY A 400 -20.56 22.22 10.21
N ALA A 401 -21.60 21.90 10.99
CA ALA A 401 -22.38 22.89 11.73
C ALA A 401 -21.59 23.61 12.86
N PHE A 402 -20.51 22.99 13.33
CA PHE A 402 -19.64 23.51 14.40
C PHE A 402 -18.30 24.03 13.86
N LEU A 403 -17.86 23.54 12.71
CA LEU A 403 -16.65 23.96 12.01
C LEU A 403 -16.95 25.14 11.07
N ASN A 404 -17.12 26.34 11.65
CA ASN A 404 -17.20 27.57 10.85
C ASN A 404 -15.82 28.00 10.31
N GLN A 405 -15.87 28.80 9.24
CA GLN A 405 -14.87 29.37 8.31
C GLN A 405 -13.41 29.65 8.78
N TYR A 406 -13.06 29.46 10.05
CA TYR A 406 -11.72 29.61 10.62
C TYR A 406 -10.95 28.28 10.76
N TRP A 407 -11.44 27.20 10.15
CA TRP A 407 -10.72 25.94 9.95
C TRP A 407 -10.53 25.62 8.47
#